data_AF-A0A2E6I1Q3-F1
#
_entry.id   AF-A0A2E6I1Q3-F1
#
_cell.length_a   1.000
_cell.length_b   1.000
_cell.length_c   1.000
_cell.angle_alpha   90.00
_cell.angle_beta   90.00
_cell.angle_gamma   90.00
#
_symmetry.space_group_name_H-M   'P 1'
#
loop_
_entity.id
_entity.type
_entity.pdbx_description
1 polymer ?
#
loop_
_entity_poly.entity_id
_entity_poly.type
_entity_poly.pdbx_seq_one_letter_code
_entity_poly.pdbx_strand_id
1 'polypeptide(L)'
;MRVVVGMITRTNKAYISQNPSRHRIFLKVIQELREHVMLVRRADELKNTVERLQSERNELLDGLGRAFPLRCRVRAEIGEGCRIRALQLSSVKDSQSGSVAMDETWSEMKVLKSDLGSQLEAWSLDGKKTLFKLEEPPRNGPFELIETAVAWKKAT
;
A
#
# COMPACT_ATOMS: atom_id res chain seq x y z
N MET A 1 6.31 34.63 10.33
CA MET A 1 5.81 35.35 9.13
C MET A 1 4.66 36.33 9.36
N ARG A 2 3.67 36.11 10.26
CA ARG A 2 2.81 37.23 10.75
C ARG A 2 3.65 38.43 11.24
N VAL A 3 4.83 38.10 11.75
CA VAL A 3 5.92 39.01 12.12
C VAL A 3 6.40 39.89 10.95
N VAL A 4 6.52 39.37 9.72
CA VAL A 4 7.08 40.14 8.58
C VAL A 4 6.10 41.20 8.09
N VAL A 5 4.84 40.84 7.83
CA VAL A 5 3.81 41.82 7.45
C VAL A 5 3.54 42.80 8.59
N GLY A 6 3.56 42.32 9.84
CA GLY A 6 3.47 43.16 11.02
C GLY A 6 4.64 44.14 11.16
N MET A 7 5.87 43.70 10.87
CA MET A 7 7.06 44.55 10.85
C MET A 7 6.97 45.59 9.73
N ILE A 8 6.61 45.22 8.50
CA ILE A 8 6.43 46.16 7.39
C ILE A 8 5.39 47.22 7.73
N THR A 9 4.29 46.84 8.39
CA THR A 9 3.25 47.78 8.82
C THR A 9 3.76 48.72 9.94
N ARG A 10 4.53 48.20 10.90
CA ARG A 10 5.09 48.99 12.01
C ARG A 10 6.19 49.94 11.54
N THR A 11 7.11 49.48 10.70
CA THR A 11 8.23 50.27 10.17
C THR A 11 7.74 51.45 9.34
N ASN A 12 6.62 51.29 8.61
CA ASN A 12 6.05 52.35 7.78
C ASN A 12 5.00 53.21 8.48
N LYS A 13 4.74 53.02 9.78
CA LYS A 13 3.66 53.70 10.53
C LYS A 13 3.75 55.22 10.45
N ALA A 14 4.96 55.78 10.60
CA ALA A 14 5.19 57.22 10.54
C ALA A 14 4.91 57.79 9.14
N TYR A 15 5.36 57.11 8.10
CA TYR A 15 5.12 57.49 6.70
C TYR A 15 3.62 57.50 6.36
N ILE A 16 2.89 56.49 6.83
CA ILE A 16 1.44 56.35 6.63
C ILE A 16 0.68 57.47 7.34
N SER A 17 1.07 57.83 8.57
CA SER A 17 0.42 58.90 9.32
C SER A 17 0.64 60.29 8.69
N GLN A 18 1.75 60.49 7.99
CA GLN A 18 2.08 61.73 7.31
C GLN A 18 1.43 61.86 5.91
N ASN A 19 0.90 60.77 5.35
CA ASN A 19 0.35 60.72 3.99
C ASN A 19 -1.05 60.08 3.96
N PRO A 20 -2.09 60.75 4.51
CA PRO A 20 -3.43 60.17 4.65
C PRO A 20 -4.09 59.82 3.31
N SER A 21 -3.78 60.54 2.23
CA SER A 21 -4.26 60.22 0.88
C SER A 21 -3.77 58.86 0.36
N ARG A 22 -2.61 58.38 0.84
CA ARG A 22 -2.00 57.09 0.47
C ARG A 22 -2.34 55.96 1.44
N HIS A 23 -3.01 56.27 2.54
CA HIS A 23 -3.36 55.30 3.59
C HIS A 23 -4.17 54.11 3.05
N ARG A 24 -5.18 54.39 2.21
CA ARG A 24 -6.04 53.36 1.61
C ARG A 24 -5.26 52.42 0.68
N ILE A 25 -4.31 52.95 -0.09
CA ILE A 25 -3.44 52.17 -0.97
C ILE A 25 -2.53 51.27 -0.12
N PHE A 26 -1.93 51.80 0.94
CA PHE A 26 -1.07 51.03 1.84
C PHE A 26 -1.83 49.88 2.51
N LEU A 27 -3.04 50.14 3.03
CA LEU A 27 -3.87 49.08 3.62
C LEU A 27 -4.21 47.98 2.62
N LYS A 28 -4.53 48.35 1.38
CA LYS A 28 -4.81 47.39 0.30
C LYS A 28 -3.60 46.52 0.01
N VAL A 29 -2.41 47.10 -0.11
CA VAL A 29 -1.15 46.35 -0.29
C VAL A 29 -0.90 45.39 0.87
N ILE A 30 -1.08 45.83 2.12
CA ILE A 30 -0.90 44.96 3.29
C ILE A 30 -1.91 43.80 3.28
N GLN A 31 -3.15 44.06 2.87
CA GLN A 31 -4.17 43.01 2.76
C GLN A 31 -3.79 41.98 1.68
N GLU A 32 -3.46 42.42 0.47
CA GLU A 32 -3.02 41.54 -0.62
C GLU A 32 -1.78 40.72 -0.22
N LEU A 33 -0.82 41.34 0.48
CA LEU A 33 0.38 40.66 0.95
C LEU A 33 0.07 39.59 2.02
N ARG A 34 -0.94 39.81 2.87
CA ARG A 34 -1.42 38.78 3.82
C ARG A 34 -2.06 37.62 3.09
N GLU A 35 -2.93 37.90 2.12
CA GLU A 35 -3.61 36.89 1.32
C GLU A 35 -2.61 36.03 0.56
N HIS A 36 -1.62 36.67 -0.09
CA HIS A 36 -0.57 35.97 -0.82
C HIS A 36 0.26 35.06 0.09
N VAL A 37 0.66 35.53 1.27
CA VAL A 37 1.39 34.70 2.25
C VAL A 37 0.57 33.50 2.73
N MET A 38 -0.76 33.65 2.88
CA MET A 38 -1.62 32.53 3.24
C MET A 38 -1.71 31.49 2.11
N LEU A 39 -1.72 31.93 0.85
CA LEU A 39 -1.68 31.02 -0.31
C LEU A 39 -0.37 30.25 -0.36
N VAL A 40 0.77 30.91 -0.19
CA VAL A 40 2.09 30.26 -0.16
C VAL A 40 2.14 29.20 0.94
N ARG A 41 1.63 29.50 2.14
CA ARG A 41 1.58 28.53 3.24
C ARG A 41 0.75 27.29 2.93
N ARG A 42 -0.42 27.47 2.32
CA ARG A 42 -1.24 26.32 1.90
C ARG A 42 -0.52 25.48 0.85
N ALA A 43 0.20 26.11 -0.06
CA ALA A 43 1.02 25.40 -1.04
C ALA A 43 2.16 24.62 -0.38
N ASP A 44 2.84 25.20 0.62
CA ASP A 44 3.89 24.52 1.38
C ASP A 44 3.34 23.33 2.19
N GLU A 45 2.18 23.50 2.85
CA GLU A 45 1.51 22.43 3.59
C GLU A 45 1.11 21.26 2.67
N LEU A 46 0.56 21.57 1.49
CA LEU A 46 0.22 20.58 0.48
C LEU A 46 1.48 19.88 -0.04
N LYS A 47 2.55 20.61 -0.31
CA LYS A 47 3.83 20.04 -0.76
C LYS A 47 4.39 19.06 0.27
N ASN A 48 4.44 19.45 1.54
CA ASN A 48 4.90 18.57 2.62
C ASN A 48 4.02 17.31 2.76
N THR A 49 2.72 17.46 2.55
CA THR A 49 1.78 16.32 2.60
C THR A 49 2.03 15.36 1.44
N VAL A 50 2.25 15.88 0.23
CA VAL A 50 2.57 15.07 -0.95
C VAL A 50 3.89 14.33 -0.76
N GLU A 51 4.94 15.00 -0.27
CA GLU A 51 6.24 14.38 -0.01
C GLU A 51 6.13 13.25 1.02
N ARG A 52 5.38 13.46 2.12
CA ARG A 52 5.12 12.41 3.12
C ARG A 52 4.40 11.21 2.50
N LEU A 53 3.31 11.45 1.77
CA LEU A 53 2.53 10.38 1.14
C LEU A 53 3.36 9.62 0.09
N GLN A 54 4.23 10.30 -0.65
CA GLN A 54 5.15 9.65 -1.58
C GLN A 54 6.17 8.75 -0.84
N SER A 55 6.69 9.20 0.31
CA SER A 55 7.57 8.38 1.15
C SER A 55 6.85 7.12 1.66
N GLU A 56 5.67 7.28 2.27
CA GLU A 56 4.86 6.16 2.79
C GLU A 56 4.51 5.17 1.67
N ARG A 57 4.16 5.68 0.50
CA ARG A 57 3.86 4.86 -0.67
C ARG A 57 5.08 4.07 -1.14
N ASN A 58 6.26 4.70 -1.18
CA ASN A 58 7.49 4.02 -1.59
C ASN A 58 7.90 2.94 -0.58
N GLU A 59 7.71 3.17 0.72
CA GLU A 59 7.93 2.16 1.76
C GLU A 59 6.99 0.96 1.60
N LEU A 60 5.71 1.20 1.28
CA LEU A 60 4.76 0.12 1.01
C LEU A 60 5.13 -0.68 -0.24
N LEU A 61 5.54 -0.01 -1.31
CA LEU A 61 6.00 -0.69 -2.53
C LEU A 61 7.27 -1.51 -2.28
N ASP A 62 8.23 -1.00 -1.53
CA ASP A 62 9.42 -1.76 -1.13
C ASP A 62 9.03 -2.99 -0.28
N GLY A 63 8.09 -2.81 0.65
CA GLY A 63 7.56 -3.90 1.46
C GLY A 63 6.89 -5.00 0.62
N LEU A 64 6.14 -4.63 -0.42
CA LEU A 64 5.50 -5.56 -1.35
C LEU A 64 6.51 -6.24 -2.31
N GLY A 65 7.59 -5.53 -2.67
CA GLY A 65 8.63 -6.05 -3.57
C GLY A 65 9.60 -7.01 -2.91
N ARG A 66 9.66 -7.05 -1.58
CA ARG A 66 10.48 -8.03 -0.84
C ARG A 66 9.87 -9.42 -1.01
N ALA A 67 10.70 -10.37 -1.48
CA ALA A 67 10.32 -11.77 -1.55
C ALA A 67 9.98 -12.27 -0.14
N PHE A 68 8.68 -12.47 0.12
CA PHE A 68 8.25 -13.16 1.33
C PHE A 68 8.63 -14.63 1.18
N PRO A 69 9.45 -15.21 2.07
CA PRO A 69 9.48 -16.67 2.19
C PRO A 69 8.10 -17.08 2.70
N LEU A 70 7.23 -17.50 1.78
CA LEU A 70 5.90 -17.98 2.10
C LEU A 70 6.07 -19.24 2.96
N ARG A 71 5.97 -19.05 4.28
CA ARG A 71 5.64 -20.07 5.26
C ARG A 71 4.28 -19.71 5.85
N CYS A 72 3.24 -19.89 5.03
CA CYS A 72 1.88 -19.68 5.49
C CYS A 72 1.38 -20.96 6.14
N ARG A 73 1.07 -20.89 7.45
CA ARG A 73 0.35 -21.95 8.15
C ARG A 73 -1.11 -21.57 8.24
N VAL A 74 -1.96 -22.29 7.53
CA VAL A 74 -3.42 -22.10 7.58
C VAL A 74 -4.02 -23.27 8.35
N ARG A 75 -5.03 -22.97 9.18
CA ARG A 75 -5.87 -23.96 9.87
C ARG A 75 -7.29 -23.75 9.38
N ALA A 76 -7.84 -24.75 8.71
CA ALA A 76 -9.23 -24.73 8.23
C ALA A 76 -9.81 -26.14 8.28
N GLU A 77 -11.13 -26.22 8.36
CA GLU A 77 -11.83 -27.48 8.09
C GLU A 77 -11.77 -27.74 6.59
N ILE A 78 -11.15 -28.86 6.20
CA ILE A 78 -10.91 -29.19 4.80
C ILE A 78 -11.84 -30.33 4.42
N GLY A 79 -12.90 -29.99 3.70
CA GLY A 79 -13.85 -30.94 3.12
C GLY A 79 -13.60 -31.22 1.64
N GLU A 80 -14.40 -32.14 1.10
CA GLU A 80 -14.46 -32.38 -0.35
C GLU A 80 -14.80 -31.09 -1.11
N GLY A 81 -14.06 -30.80 -2.18
CA GLY A 81 -14.26 -29.58 -2.97
C GLY A 81 -13.64 -28.31 -2.38
N CYS A 82 -13.00 -28.38 -1.21
CA CYS A 82 -12.24 -27.27 -0.64
C CYS A 82 -11.13 -26.82 -1.60
N ARG A 83 -11.01 -25.50 -1.79
CA ARG A 83 -9.97 -24.87 -2.60
C ARG A 83 -9.19 -23.88 -1.77
N ILE A 84 -7.88 -24.03 -1.76
CA ILE A 84 -6.96 -23.10 -1.12
C ILE A 84 -6.16 -22.43 -2.22
N ARG A 85 -6.08 -21.09 -2.17
CA ARG A 85 -5.28 -20.30 -3.11
C ARG A 85 -4.29 -19.45 -2.35
N ALA A 86 -3.03 -19.52 -2.74
CA ALA A 86 -2.02 -18.57 -2.29
C ALA A 86 -1.65 -17.67 -3.48
N LEU A 87 -1.82 -16.37 -3.28
CA LEU A 87 -1.48 -15.34 -4.24
C LEU A 87 -0.10 -14.79 -3.88
N GLN A 88 0.81 -14.83 -4.84
CA GLN A 88 2.09 -14.17 -4.77
C GLN A 88 2.10 -13.02 -5.79
N LEU A 89 2.31 -11.82 -5.26
CA LEU A 89 2.52 -10.61 -6.05
C LEU A 89 4.03 -10.45 -6.26
N SER A 90 4.43 -10.16 -7.50
CA SER A 90 5.83 -9.91 -7.85
C SER A 90 5.92 -8.74 -8.83
N SER A 91 7.14 -8.25 -9.08
CA SER A 91 7.41 -7.12 -9.98
C SER A 91 6.57 -5.87 -9.72
N VAL A 92 6.17 -5.62 -8.46
CA VAL A 92 5.30 -4.50 -8.11
C VAL A 92 6.01 -3.18 -8.42
N LYS A 93 5.52 -2.45 -9.42
CA LYS A 93 6.11 -1.21 -9.92
C LYS A 93 5.03 -0.21 -10.26
N ASP A 94 5.41 1.05 -10.29
CA ASP A 94 4.53 2.07 -10.82
C ASP A 94 4.56 2.09 -12.32
N SER A 95 3.37 2.16 -12.90
CA SER A 95 3.24 2.60 -14.28
C SER A 95 3.37 4.12 -14.35
N GLN A 96 3.71 4.61 -15.53
CA GLN A 96 3.76 6.06 -15.83
C GLN A 96 2.39 6.75 -15.67
N SER A 97 1.30 5.99 -15.59
CA SER A 97 -0.07 6.50 -15.39
C SER A 97 -0.47 6.65 -13.92
N GLY A 98 0.39 6.28 -12.98
CA GLY A 98 0.07 6.27 -11.55
C GLY A 98 -0.71 5.04 -11.08
N SER A 99 -0.95 4.06 -11.97
CA SER A 99 -1.43 2.73 -11.57
C SER A 99 -0.27 1.86 -11.11
N VAL A 100 -0.53 0.98 -10.15
CA VAL A 100 0.43 -0.04 -9.71
C VAL A 100 0.32 -1.23 -10.67
N ALA A 101 1.40 -1.50 -11.40
CA ALA A 101 1.55 -2.71 -12.19
C ALA A 101 2.17 -3.80 -11.31
N MET A 102 1.63 -5.01 -11.38
CA MET A 102 2.15 -6.16 -10.64
C MET A 102 1.94 -7.44 -11.45
N ASP A 103 2.85 -8.38 -11.28
CA ASP A 103 2.72 -9.74 -11.81
C ASP A 103 2.05 -10.60 -10.74
N GLU A 104 0.90 -11.17 -11.08
CA GLU A 104 0.15 -12.07 -10.21
C GLU A 104 0.49 -13.51 -10.54
N THR A 105 0.99 -14.24 -9.54
CA THR A 105 1.18 -15.69 -9.61
C THR A 105 0.36 -16.35 -8.52
N TRP A 106 -0.39 -17.40 -8.85
CA TRP A 106 -1.24 -18.10 -7.90
C TRP A 106 -0.86 -19.57 -7.84
N SER A 107 -0.87 -20.13 -6.64
CA SER A 107 -0.86 -21.58 -6.42
C SER A 107 -2.22 -21.98 -5.88
N GLU A 108 -2.77 -23.07 -6.39
CA GLU A 108 -4.08 -23.59 -5.98
C GLU A 108 -3.93 -25.03 -5.50
N MET A 109 -4.76 -25.39 -4.54
CA MET A 109 -4.89 -26.76 -4.06
C MET A 109 -6.36 -27.13 -3.98
N LYS A 110 -6.69 -28.33 -4.45
CA LYS A 110 -8.04 -28.88 -4.43
C LYS A 110 -8.02 -30.32 -3.93
N VAL A 111 -8.90 -30.61 -2.97
CA VAL A 111 -9.16 -31.99 -2.53
C VAL A 111 -10.21 -32.61 -3.44
N LEU A 112 -9.87 -33.74 -4.03
CA LEU A 112 -10.72 -34.54 -4.90
C LEU A 112 -11.05 -35.88 -4.24
N LYS A 113 -12.27 -36.35 -4.43
CA LYS A 113 -12.65 -37.73 -4.14
C LYS A 113 -12.62 -38.51 -5.45
N SER A 114 -11.96 -39.67 -5.45
CA SER A 114 -11.88 -40.56 -6.60
C SER A 114 -12.25 -41.99 -6.20
N ASP A 115 -12.52 -42.84 -7.18
CA ASP A 115 -12.79 -44.27 -6.97
C ASP A 115 -11.60 -45.01 -6.31
N LEU A 116 -10.41 -44.41 -6.34
CA LEU A 116 -9.15 -44.91 -5.75
C LEU A 116 -8.84 -44.28 -4.38
N GLY A 117 -9.77 -43.53 -3.79
CA GLY A 117 -9.60 -42.81 -2.53
C GLY A 117 -9.48 -41.29 -2.69
N SER A 118 -9.18 -40.60 -1.59
CA SER A 118 -8.96 -39.15 -1.58
C SER A 118 -7.66 -38.78 -2.30
N GLN A 119 -7.74 -37.79 -3.18
CA GLN A 119 -6.61 -37.28 -3.94
C GLN A 119 -6.47 -35.78 -3.72
N LEU A 120 -5.26 -35.30 -3.88
CA LEU A 120 -4.92 -33.90 -3.72
C LEU A 120 -4.32 -33.40 -5.03
N GLU A 121 -4.97 -32.41 -5.61
CA GLU A 121 -4.53 -31.75 -6.83
C GLU A 121 -3.90 -30.41 -6.43
N ALA A 122 -2.64 -30.20 -6.81
CA ALA A 122 -1.90 -28.98 -6.53
C ALA A 122 -1.42 -28.35 -7.85
N TRP A 123 -1.65 -27.06 -8.01
CA TRP A 123 -1.07 -26.22 -9.06
C TRP A 123 0.02 -25.36 -8.44
N SER A 124 1.27 -25.56 -8.86
CA SER A 124 2.37 -24.70 -8.47
C SER A 124 2.30 -23.34 -9.19
N LEU A 125 3.10 -22.38 -8.71
CA LEU A 125 3.25 -21.05 -9.34
C LEU A 125 3.75 -21.14 -10.79
N ASP A 126 4.46 -22.20 -11.15
CA ASP A 126 4.94 -22.48 -12.52
C ASP A 126 3.86 -23.13 -13.42
N GLY A 127 2.62 -23.25 -12.93
CA GLY A 127 1.53 -23.93 -13.63
C GLY A 127 1.66 -25.45 -13.67
N LYS A 128 2.62 -26.04 -12.95
CA LYS A 128 2.77 -27.50 -12.89
C LYS A 128 1.68 -28.09 -12.02
N LYS A 129 0.93 -29.01 -12.60
CA LYS A 129 -0.07 -29.80 -11.89
C LYS A 129 0.57 -31.05 -11.30
N THR A 130 0.43 -31.21 -9.98
CA THR A 130 0.87 -32.40 -9.26
C THR A 130 -0.33 -33.06 -8.60
N LEU A 131 -0.39 -34.39 -8.68
CA LEU A 131 -1.45 -35.20 -8.08
C LEU A 131 -0.83 -36.11 -7.02
N PHE A 132 -1.34 -36.01 -5.80
CA PHE A 132 -0.93 -36.83 -4.68
C PHE A 132 -2.07 -37.74 -4.28
N LYS A 133 -1.79 -39.04 -4.13
CA LYS A 133 -2.71 -39.96 -3.46
C LYS A 133 -2.57 -39.75 -1.96
N LEU A 134 -3.70 -39.55 -1.28
CA LEU A 134 -3.73 -39.51 0.16
C LEU A 134 -4.07 -40.92 0.67
N GLU A 135 -3.23 -41.48 1.53
CA GLU A 135 -3.50 -42.78 2.18
C GLU A 135 -4.73 -42.72 3.10
N GLU A 136 -5.00 -41.54 3.67
CA GLU A 136 -6.17 -41.24 4.48
C GLU A 136 -6.82 -39.91 4.03
N PRO A 137 -8.14 -39.73 4.22
CA PRO A 137 -8.75 -38.42 4.01
C PRO A 137 -8.05 -37.35 4.87
N PRO A 138 -7.83 -36.13 4.34
CA PRO A 138 -7.20 -35.08 5.12
C PRO A 138 -8.09 -34.79 6.34
N ARG A 139 -7.56 -35.08 7.53
CA ARG A 139 -8.19 -34.71 8.80
C ARG A 139 -7.89 -33.23 9.09
N ASN A 140 -8.74 -32.58 9.89
CA ASN A 140 -8.50 -31.21 10.37
C ASN A 140 -7.05 -31.08 10.85
N GLY A 141 -6.27 -30.19 10.22
CA GLY A 141 -4.85 -30.08 10.50
C GLY A 141 -4.20 -28.86 9.84
N PRO A 142 -3.05 -28.40 10.38
CA PRO A 142 -2.29 -27.32 9.77
C PRO A 142 -1.63 -27.81 8.48
N PHE A 143 -1.75 -27.02 7.40
CA PHE A 143 -0.88 -27.16 6.23
C PHE A 143 0.11 -26.01 6.17
N GLU A 144 1.29 -26.26 5.57
CA GLU A 144 2.30 -25.24 5.33
C GLU A 144 2.51 -25.07 3.82
N LEU A 145 2.30 -23.86 3.32
CA LEU A 145 2.86 -23.46 2.02
C LEU A 145 4.35 -23.24 2.23
N ILE A 146 5.18 -23.90 1.43
CA ILE A 146 6.64 -23.72 1.40
C ILE A 146 7.02 -23.42 -0.06
N GLU A 147 7.46 -22.19 -0.31
CA GLU A 147 7.87 -21.71 -1.62
C GLU A 147 6.77 -21.87 -2.68
N THR A 148 6.83 -22.95 -3.48
CA THR A 148 5.91 -23.27 -4.58
C THR A 148 5.03 -24.49 -4.33
N ALA A 149 5.20 -25.15 -3.18
CA ALA A 149 4.57 -26.42 -2.85
C ALA A 149 3.86 -26.34 -1.49
N VAL A 150 2.66 -26.94 -1.42
CA VAL A 150 1.94 -27.11 -0.16
C VAL A 150 2.37 -28.43 0.47
N ALA A 151 2.93 -28.38 1.66
CA ALA A 151 3.30 -29.53 2.47
C ALA A 151 2.29 -29.74 3.60
N TRP A 152 1.75 -30.95 3.71
CA TRP A 152 0.92 -31.34 4.85
C TRP A 152 1.80 -31.70 6.04
N LYS A 153 1.51 -31.13 7.20
CA LYS A 153 2.06 -31.64 8.45
C LYS A 153 1.10 -32.69 9.02
N LYS A 154 1.63 -33.89 9.31
CA LYS A 154 0.89 -34.85 10.14
C LYS A 154 0.52 -34.14 11.45
N ALA A 155 -0.75 -34.22 11.83
CA ALA A 155 -1.18 -33.78 13.14
C ALA A 155 -0.42 -34.62 14.18
N THR A 156 0.48 -33.98 14.92
CA THR A 156 1.05 -34.51 16.17
C THR A 156 -0.01 -34.55 17.25
#